data_AF-A0A537QIT5-F1
#
_entry.id   AF-A0A537QIT5-F1
#
_cell.length_a   1.000
_cell.length_b   1.000
_cell.length_c   1.000
_cell.angle_alpha   90.00
_cell.angle_beta   90.00
_cell.angle_gamma   90.00
#
_symmetry.space_group_name_H-M   'P 1'
#
loop_
_entity.id
_entity.type
_entity.pdbx_description
1 polymer ?
#
loop_
_entity_poly.entity_id
_entity_poly.type
_entity_poly.pdbx_seq_one_letter_code
_entity_poly.pdbx_strand_id
1 'polypeptide(L)'
;WYLEFTKPILQGSDADAERETQATTAWVLARIVHLLHPVMPFITEELWQQIGGDKPGMLMVSNWPDLPPDLHDPDAAAEMEWVVAAISAIRAIRTEVNVPAAARVPLLVKDADATAMARLERHREHFLRLARVEEITPVETVPAGGVAAVVEGTTLILRLGEVVDLAREKARLAKEIGRLDADIAKLATKLANPAFVAKAKAEVVDEQREREADARRDRDRLKAAYDRLEAV
;
A
#
# COMPACT_ATOMS: atom_id res chain seq x y z
N TRP A 1 7.75 -3.84 2.82
CA TRP A 1 7.72 -4.53 1.52
C TRP A 1 8.75 -5.64 1.43
N TYR A 2 10.05 -5.36 1.54
CA TYR A 2 11.11 -6.38 1.41
C TYR A 2 10.83 -7.68 2.20
N LEU A 3 10.61 -7.61 3.52
CA LEU A 3 10.31 -8.79 4.34
C LEU A 3 9.06 -9.57 3.90
N GLU A 4 8.07 -8.91 3.28
CA GLU A 4 6.90 -9.61 2.74
C GLU A 4 7.22 -10.32 1.42
N PHE A 5 8.10 -9.73 0.60
CA PHE A 5 8.55 -10.31 -0.66
C PHE A 5 9.53 -11.47 -0.48
N THR A 6 10.29 -11.50 0.62
CA THR A 6 11.19 -12.61 0.94
C THR A 6 10.48 -13.82 1.53
N LYS A 7 9.31 -13.67 2.16
CA LYS A 7 8.56 -14.78 2.77
C LYS A 7 8.31 -15.96 1.81
N PRO A 8 7.82 -15.76 0.57
CA PRO A 8 7.72 -16.84 -0.41
C PRO A 8 9.02 -17.61 -0.62
N ILE A 9 10.12 -16.88 -0.80
CA ILE A 9 11.44 -17.44 -1.06
C ILE A 9 11.92 -18.26 0.15
N LEU A 10 11.80 -17.70 1.36
CA LEU A 10 12.19 -18.35 2.61
C LEU A 10 11.29 -19.53 3.01
N GLN A 11 10.11 -19.66 2.40
CA GLN A 11 9.18 -20.78 2.62
C GLN A 11 9.15 -21.75 1.44
N GLY A 12 9.95 -21.48 0.41
CA GLY A 12 10.04 -22.28 -0.80
C GLY A 12 10.98 -23.47 -0.64
N SER A 13 11.29 -24.12 -1.76
CA SER A 13 12.19 -25.28 -1.81
C SER A 13 13.54 -25.00 -2.46
N ASP A 14 13.80 -23.76 -2.89
CA ASP A 14 15.06 -23.36 -3.49
C ASP A 14 16.05 -22.91 -2.39
N ALA A 15 16.94 -23.84 -2.02
CA ALA A 15 17.91 -23.63 -0.95
C ALA A 15 19.00 -22.61 -1.29
N ASP A 16 19.26 -22.33 -2.57
CA ASP A 16 20.23 -21.31 -2.97
C ASP A 16 19.59 -19.92 -2.89
N ALA A 17 18.37 -19.76 -3.41
CA ALA A 17 17.61 -18.52 -3.30
C ALA A 17 17.29 -18.17 -1.82
N GLU A 18 17.01 -19.17 -0.99
CA GLU A 18 16.85 -18.99 0.46
C GLU A 18 18.13 -18.43 1.09
N ARG A 19 19.29 -19.05 0.83
CA ARG A 19 20.60 -18.62 1.37
C ARG A 19 20.95 -17.20 0.93
N GLU A 20 20.78 -16.89 -0.35
CA GLU A 20 21.03 -15.55 -0.90
C GLU A 20 20.13 -14.51 -0.23
N THR A 21 18.85 -14.82 -0.07
CA THR A 21 17.88 -13.94 0.59
C THR A 21 18.21 -13.71 2.05
N GLN A 22 18.62 -14.76 2.78
CA GLN A 22 19.05 -14.66 4.17
C GLN A 22 20.31 -13.79 4.30
N ALA A 23 21.31 -14.00 3.46
CA ALA A 23 22.54 -13.22 3.43
C ALA A 23 22.27 -11.74 3.14
N THR A 24 21.43 -11.46 2.13
CA THR A 24 21.01 -10.11 1.77
C THR A 24 20.25 -9.45 2.92
N THR A 25 19.29 -10.15 3.54
CA THR A 25 18.52 -9.66 4.68
C THR A 25 19.42 -9.32 5.86
N ALA A 26 20.35 -10.22 6.21
CA ALA A 26 21.30 -10.00 7.30
C ALA A 26 22.23 -8.81 7.02
N TRP A 27 22.72 -8.69 5.78
CA TRP A 27 23.57 -7.57 5.37
C TRP A 27 22.83 -6.23 5.45
N VAL A 28 21.61 -6.15 4.91
CA VAL A 28 20.77 -4.93 4.94
C VAL A 28 20.42 -4.57 6.39
N LEU A 29 20.03 -5.54 7.21
CA LEU A 29 19.74 -5.30 8.62
C LEU A 29 20.95 -4.73 9.36
N ALA A 30 22.15 -5.27 9.12
CA ALA A 30 23.38 -4.72 9.69
C ALA A 30 23.66 -3.28 9.24
N ARG A 31 23.30 -2.90 7.99
CA ARG A 31 23.41 -1.51 7.53
C ARG A 31 22.41 -0.60 8.24
N ILE A 32 21.15 -1.03 8.36
CA ILE A 32 20.10 -0.27 9.08
C ILE A 32 20.52 -0.03 10.54
N VAL A 33 20.99 -1.07 11.22
CA VAL A 33 21.47 -1.00 12.61
C VAL A 33 22.61 0.01 12.74
N HIS A 34 23.58 0.00 11.81
CA HIS A 34 24.66 0.98 11.79
C HIS A 34 24.15 2.42 11.64
N LEU A 35 23.33 2.68 10.62
CA LEU A 35 22.82 4.02 10.32
C LEU A 35 21.95 4.58 11.46
N LEU A 36 21.29 3.70 12.21
CA LEU A 36 20.39 4.05 13.30
C LEU A 36 21.09 4.25 14.64
N HIS A 37 22.35 3.83 14.77
CA HIS A 37 23.12 3.88 16.01
C HIS A 37 23.25 5.27 16.64
N PRO A 38 23.47 6.37 15.88
CA PRO A 38 23.51 7.71 16.46
C PRO A 38 22.20 8.16 17.15
N VAL A 39 21.08 7.53 16.81
CA VAL A 39 19.74 7.84 17.34
C VAL A 39 19.33 6.86 18.43
N MET A 40 19.65 5.57 18.27
CA MET A 40 19.22 4.50 19.17
C MET A 40 20.40 3.58 19.57
N PRO A 41 21.39 4.08 20.33
CA PRO A 41 22.67 3.41 20.51
C PRO A 41 22.58 2.08 21.26
N PHE A 42 21.74 1.99 22.29
CA PHE A 42 21.66 0.78 23.12
C PHE A 42 21.09 -0.43 22.38
N ILE A 43 19.94 -0.26 21.71
CA ILE A 43 19.29 -1.35 20.97
C ILE A 43 20.10 -1.75 19.73
N THR A 44 20.73 -0.78 19.06
CA THR A 44 21.55 -1.07 17.88
C THR A 44 22.86 -1.77 18.26
N GLU A 45 23.47 -1.45 19.39
CA GLU A 45 24.65 -2.15 19.91
C GLU A 45 24.32 -3.62 20.28
N GLU A 46 23.19 -3.84 20.95
CA GLU A 46 22.70 -5.19 21.26
C GLU A 46 22.42 -5.99 19.98
N LEU A 47 21.69 -5.42 19.03
CA LEU A 47 21.40 -6.07 17.75
C LEU A 47 22.68 -6.34 16.95
N TRP A 48 23.65 -5.43 16.95
CA TRP A 48 24.93 -5.60 16.27
C TRP A 48 25.70 -6.83 16.75
N GLN A 49 25.65 -7.13 18.06
CA GLN A 49 26.27 -8.33 18.63
C GLN A 49 25.55 -9.63 18.23
N GLN A 50 24.24 -9.56 17.93
CA GLN A 50 23.43 -10.71 17.57
C GLN A 50 23.39 -10.99 16.06
N ILE A 51 23.49 -9.95 15.22
CA ILE A 51 23.44 -10.08 13.76
C ILE A 51 24.83 -10.57 13.29
N GLY A 52 24.95 -11.89 13.23
CA GLY A 52 26.20 -12.62 13.02
C GLY A 52 27.08 -12.13 11.85
N GLY A 53 28.37 -12.12 12.15
CA GLY A 53 29.52 -11.97 11.26
C GLY A 53 30.79 -11.84 12.11
N ASP A 54 31.97 -12.15 11.57
CA ASP A 54 33.28 -11.94 12.21
C ASP A 54 33.64 -10.44 12.26
N LYS A 55 32.75 -9.60 12.80
CA LYS A 55 33.00 -8.17 12.97
C LYS A 55 33.40 -7.92 14.42
N PRO A 56 34.71 -7.91 14.72
CA PRO A 56 35.17 -7.64 16.08
C PRO A 56 34.81 -6.21 16.48
N GLY A 57 34.26 -6.05 17.68
CA GLY A 57 34.17 -4.76 18.37
C GLY A 57 32.78 -4.13 18.45
N MET A 58 32.72 -3.00 19.16
CA MET A 58 31.50 -2.23 19.38
C MET A 58 31.14 -1.43 18.14
N LEU A 59 29.84 -1.31 17.86
CA LEU A 59 29.32 -0.48 16.77
C LEU A 59 29.69 1.00 16.97
N MET A 60 29.69 1.48 18.23
CA MET A 60 30.02 2.87 18.56
C MET A 60 31.41 3.33 18.08
N VAL A 61 32.36 2.41 17.90
CA VAL A 61 33.72 2.72 17.41
C VAL A 61 33.95 2.31 15.95
N SER A 62 32.90 1.86 15.26
CA SER A 62 32.99 1.44 13.86
C SER A 62 33.01 2.64 12.92
N ASN A 63 33.73 2.51 11.80
CA ASN A 63 33.70 3.52 10.74
C ASN A 63 32.32 3.57 10.09
N TRP A 64 31.85 4.77 9.77
CA TRP A 64 30.62 4.96 9.02
C TRP A 64 30.61 4.14 7.72
N PRO A 65 29.47 3.57 7.29
CA PRO A 65 29.43 2.75 6.09
C PRO A 65 29.84 3.55 4.86
N ASP A 66 30.91 3.10 4.20
CA ASP A 66 31.27 3.52 2.85
C ASP A 66 30.74 2.46 1.89
N LEU A 67 29.70 2.82 1.13
CA LEU A 67 28.97 1.89 0.26
C LEU A 67 29.27 2.20 -1.21
N PRO A 68 29.62 1.19 -2.02
CA PRO A 68 29.96 1.42 -3.40
C PRO A 68 28.71 1.83 -4.21
N PRO A 69 28.85 2.70 -5.23
CA PRO A 69 27.73 3.18 -6.03
C PRO A 69 27.02 2.09 -6.85
N ASP A 70 27.69 0.95 -7.09
CA ASP A 70 27.17 -0.19 -7.86
C ASP A 70 26.08 -0.99 -7.13
N LEU A 71 25.85 -0.73 -5.83
CA LEU A 71 24.68 -1.22 -5.11
C LEU A 71 23.37 -0.53 -5.53
N HIS A 72 23.46 0.59 -6.26
CA HIS A 72 22.30 1.28 -6.77
C HIS A 72 21.89 0.73 -8.14
N ASP A 73 20.82 -0.05 -8.15
CA ASP A 73 20.21 -0.60 -9.37
C ASP A 73 18.90 0.15 -9.69
N PRO A 74 18.91 1.12 -10.63
CA PRO A 74 17.72 1.88 -10.99
C PRO A 74 16.63 1.04 -11.67
N ASP A 75 17.01 -0.02 -12.40
CA ASP A 75 16.06 -0.86 -13.12
C ASP A 75 15.32 -1.77 -12.13
N ALA A 76 16.04 -2.36 -11.17
CA ALA A 76 15.43 -3.11 -10.07
C ALA A 76 14.54 -2.23 -9.19
N ALA A 77 14.95 -0.99 -8.91
CA ALA A 77 14.15 -0.04 -8.15
C ALA A 77 12.83 0.28 -8.88
N ALA A 78 12.89 0.67 -10.15
CA ALA A 78 11.71 0.98 -10.96
C ALA A 78 10.77 -0.22 -11.10
N GLU A 79 11.32 -1.43 -11.23
CA GLU A 79 10.52 -2.66 -11.25
C GLU A 79 9.80 -2.90 -9.92
N MET A 80 10.49 -2.81 -8.79
CA MET A 80 9.88 -3.05 -7.49
C MET A 80 8.90 -1.94 -7.10
N GLU A 81 9.16 -0.69 -7.48
CA GLU A 81 8.22 0.43 -7.31
C GLU A 81 6.90 0.16 -8.06
N TRP A 82 7.00 -0.30 -9.31
CA TRP A 82 5.82 -0.69 -10.09
C TRP A 82 5.04 -1.84 -9.43
N VAL A 83 5.72 -2.88 -8.97
CA VAL A 83 5.08 -4.03 -8.28
C VAL A 83 4.38 -3.56 -7.00
N VAL A 84 5.03 -2.70 -6.21
CA VAL A 84 4.45 -2.11 -5.00
C VAL A 84 3.23 -1.26 -5.33
N ALA A 85 3.29 -0.42 -6.36
CA ALA A 85 2.18 0.41 -6.80
C ALA A 85 0.99 -0.44 -7.27
N ALA A 86 1.24 -1.48 -8.06
CA ALA A 86 0.23 -2.41 -8.56
C ALA A 86 -0.47 -3.17 -7.43
N ILE A 87 0.28 -3.78 -6.49
CA ILE A 87 -0.30 -4.47 -5.33
C ILE A 87 -1.08 -3.49 -4.43
N SER A 88 -0.56 -2.27 -4.25
CA SER A 88 -1.23 -1.25 -3.44
C SER A 88 -2.54 -0.79 -4.07
N ALA A 89 -2.56 -0.59 -5.39
CA ALA A 89 -3.76 -0.25 -6.13
C ALA A 89 -4.84 -1.33 -6.00
N ILE A 90 -4.46 -2.61 -6.14
CA ILE A 90 -5.39 -3.74 -5.93
C ILE A 90 -5.94 -3.73 -4.50
N ARG A 91 -5.09 -3.57 -3.48
CA ARG A 91 -5.52 -3.53 -2.07
C ARG A 91 -6.41 -2.32 -1.77
N ALA A 92 -6.15 -1.18 -2.40
CA ALA A 92 -6.98 0.01 -2.28
C ALA A 92 -8.38 -0.25 -2.82
N ILE A 93 -8.51 -0.76 -4.06
CA ILE A 93 -9.80 -1.13 -4.65
C ILE A 93 -10.56 -2.08 -3.73
N ARG A 94 -9.91 -3.15 -3.26
CA ARG A 94 -10.53 -4.14 -2.38
C ARG A 94 -11.10 -3.50 -1.11
N THR A 95 -10.38 -2.53 -0.55
CA THR A 95 -10.82 -1.82 0.65
C THR A 95 -11.97 -0.87 0.34
N GLU A 96 -11.90 -0.16 -0.78
CA GLU A 96 -12.91 0.80 -1.22
C GLU A 96 -14.27 0.15 -1.50
N VAL A 97 -14.26 -1.04 -2.11
CA VAL A 97 -15.48 -1.79 -2.43
C VAL A 97 -15.78 -2.90 -1.41
N ASN A 98 -15.14 -2.82 -0.24
CA ASN A 98 -15.39 -3.68 0.93
C ASN A 98 -15.31 -5.19 0.63
N VAL A 99 -14.33 -5.60 -0.19
CA VAL A 99 -14.02 -7.02 -0.44
C VAL A 99 -13.52 -7.65 0.86
N PRO A 100 -14.07 -8.79 1.30
CA PRO A 100 -13.60 -9.48 2.49
C PRO A 100 -12.08 -9.74 2.45
N ALA A 101 -11.39 -9.51 3.56
CA ALA A 101 -9.92 -9.56 3.61
C ALA A 101 -9.33 -10.93 3.23
N ALA A 102 -10.08 -12.02 3.48
CA ALA A 102 -9.67 -13.39 3.17
C ALA A 102 -10.07 -13.84 1.76
N ALA A 103 -11.00 -13.14 1.09
CA ALA A 103 -11.48 -13.55 -0.22
C ALA A 103 -10.36 -13.43 -1.26
N ARG A 104 -10.29 -14.39 -2.18
CA ARG A 104 -9.45 -14.26 -3.36
C ARG A 104 -10.35 -13.95 -4.55
N VAL A 105 -9.85 -13.11 -5.46
CA VAL A 105 -10.61 -12.67 -6.65
C VAL A 105 -9.73 -12.78 -7.89
N PRO A 106 -10.27 -13.12 -9.06
CA PRO A 106 -9.52 -13.07 -10.32
C PRO A 106 -9.06 -11.64 -10.64
N LEU A 107 -7.80 -11.51 -11.04
CA LEU A 107 -7.23 -10.27 -11.56
C LEU A 107 -7.18 -10.36 -13.09
N LEU A 108 -7.84 -9.44 -13.76
CA LEU A 108 -7.74 -9.25 -15.20
C LEU A 108 -6.82 -8.07 -15.48
N VAL A 109 -6.05 -8.18 -16.56
CA VAL A 109 -5.05 -7.16 -16.93
C VAL A 109 -5.30 -6.71 -18.35
N LYS A 110 -5.41 -5.41 -18.57
CA LYS A 110 -5.57 -4.78 -19.88
C LYS A 110 -4.51 -3.69 -20.05
N ASP A 111 -4.12 -3.39 -21.29
CA ASP A 111 -3.19 -2.31 -21.66
C ASP A 111 -1.78 -2.47 -21.05
N ALA A 112 -1.43 -3.66 -20.56
CA ALA A 112 -0.08 -3.95 -20.10
C ALA A 112 0.86 -4.12 -21.29
N ASP A 113 1.91 -3.31 -21.33
CA ASP A 113 3.00 -3.53 -22.28
C ASP A 113 3.81 -4.79 -21.94
N ALA A 114 4.78 -5.14 -22.79
CA ALA A 114 5.61 -6.33 -22.60
C ALA A 114 6.40 -6.29 -21.27
N THR A 115 6.82 -5.10 -20.83
CA THR A 115 7.54 -4.92 -19.56
C THR A 115 6.62 -5.18 -18.37
N ALA A 116 5.43 -4.59 -18.36
CA ALA A 116 4.44 -4.80 -17.31
C ALA A 116 3.99 -6.26 -17.24
N MET A 117 3.77 -6.91 -18.38
CA MET A 117 3.44 -8.35 -18.42
C MET A 117 4.58 -9.23 -17.88
N ALA A 118 5.83 -8.90 -18.21
CA ALA A 118 6.99 -9.62 -17.68
C ALA A 118 7.12 -9.45 -16.15
N ARG A 119 6.87 -8.25 -15.63
CA ARG A 119 6.84 -7.98 -14.18
C ARG A 119 5.73 -8.75 -13.47
N LEU A 120 4.52 -8.79 -14.04
CA LEU A 120 3.39 -9.55 -13.50
C LEU A 120 3.68 -11.05 -13.43
N GLU A 121 4.32 -11.60 -14.46
CA GLU A 121 4.69 -13.01 -14.48
C GLU A 121 5.79 -13.31 -13.47
N ARG A 122 6.87 -12.52 -13.47
CA ARG A 122 8.01 -12.71 -12.55
C ARG A 122 7.60 -12.65 -11.08
N HIS A 123 6.70 -11.72 -10.73
CA HIS A 123 6.25 -11.51 -9.35
C HIS A 123 4.86 -12.10 -9.08
N ARG A 124 4.40 -13.05 -9.92
CA ARG A 124 3.05 -13.65 -9.87
C ARG A 124 2.69 -14.12 -8.46
N GLU A 125 3.60 -14.81 -7.78
CA GLU A 125 3.34 -15.31 -6.42
C GLU A 125 3.11 -14.17 -5.41
N HIS A 126 3.84 -13.06 -5.54
CA HIS A 126 3.64 -11.90 -4.68
C HIS A 126 2.26 -11.28 -4.90
N PHE A 127 1.78 -11.19 -6.14
CA PHE A 127 0.40 -10.75 -6.41
C PHE A 127 -0.62 -11.71 -5.79
N LEU A 128 -0.49 -13.02 -6.01
CA LEU A 128 -1.40 -14.03 -5.45
C LEU A 128 -1.48 -13.96 -3.92
N ARG A 129 -0.34 -13.73 -3.25
CA ARG A 129 -0.25 -13.72 -1.79
C ARG A 129 -0.60 -12.37 -1.18
N LEU A 130 0.03 -11.30 -1.66
CA LEU A 130 -0.06 -9.97 -1.07
C LEU A 130 -1.29 -9.22 -1.57
N ALA A 131 -1.65 -9.34 -2.84
CA ALA A 131 -2.86 -8.73 -3.40
C ALA A 131 -4.11 -9.62 -3.24
N ARG A 132 -3.92 -10.88 -2.79
CA ARG A 132 -4.99 -11.88 -2.60
C ARG A 132 -5.79 -12.12 -3.88
N VAL A 133 -5.09 -12.26 -5.01
CA VAL A 133 -5.71 -12.62 -6.30
C VAL A 133 -5.61 -14.13 -6.51
N GLU A 134 -6.52 -14.69 -7.31
CA GLU A 134 -6.56 -16.14 -7.62
C GLU A 134 -5.72 -16.46 -8.85
N GLU A 135 -5.87 -15.64 -9.87
CA GLU A 135 -5.24 -15.77 -11.17
C GLU A 135 -4.99 -14.38 -11.74
N ILE A 136 -4.08 -14.31 -12.70
CA ILE A 136 -3.75 -13.10 -13.45
C ILE A 136 -3.95 -13.44 -14.93
N THR A 137 -4.94 -12.82 -15.55
CA THR A 137 -5.38 -13.15 -16.91
C THR A 137 -5.40 -11.89 -17.79
N PRO A 138 -4.63 -11.82 -18.88
CA PRO A 138 -4.71 -10.71 -19.81
C PRO A 138 -6.05 -10.73 -20.56
N VAL A 139 -6.63 -9.54 -20.79
CA VAL A 139 -7.90 -9.36 -21.50
C VAL A 139 -7.85 -8.17 -22.45
N GLU A 140 -8.55 -8.29 -23.58
CA GLU A 140 -8.71 -7.20 -24.55
C GLU A 140 -9.81 -6.22 -24.14
N THR A 141 -10.85 -6.71 -23.46
CA THR A 141 -12.02 -5.93 -23.06
C THR A 141 -12.29 -6.08 -21.57
N VAL A 142 -12.67 -4.98 -20.92
CA VAL A 142 -13.08 -4.99 -19.51
C VAL A 142 -14.46 -5.65 -19.40
N PRO A 143 -14.60 -6.78 -18.67
CA PRO A 143 -15.91 -7.38 -18.47
C PRO A 143 -16.76 -6.55 -17.51
N ALA A 144 -18.09 -6.58 -17.71
CA ALA A 144 -19.05 -5.95 -16.81
C ALA A 144 -18.90 -6.50 -15.38
N GLY A 145 -19.06 -5.64 -14.36
CA GLY A 145 -18.87 -6.06 -12.97
C GLY A 145 -17.42 -6.03 -12.47
N GLY A 146 -16.45 -5.61 -13.29
CA GLY A 146 -15.04 -5.50 -12.92
C GLY A 146 -14.65 -4.10 -12.44
N VAL A 147 -14.01 -4.00 -11.27
CA VAL A 147 -13.51 -2.70 -10.74
C VAL A 147 -12.05 -2.53 -11.12
N ALA A 148 -11.72 -1.42 -11.79
CA ALA A 148 -10.41 -1.17 -12.37
C ALA A 148 -9.59 -0.09 -11.63
N ALA A 149 -8.28 -0.23 -11.67
CA ALA A 149 -7.32 0.85 -11.41
C ALA A 149 -6.23 0.85 -12.49
N VAL A 150 -5.66 2.02 -12.75
CA VAL A 150 -4.58 2.19 -13.72
C VAL A 150 -3.27 2.46 -12.98
N VAL A 151 -2.23 1.71 -13.32
CA VAL A 151 -0.87 1.87 -12.80
C VAL A 151 0.08 1.92 -13.98
N GLU A 152 0.68 3.09 -14.23
CA GLU A 152 1.66 3.31 -15.30
C GLU A 152 1.21 2.73 -16.66
N GLY A 153 -0.02 3.08 -17.08
CA GLY A 153 -0.60 2.60 -18.35
C GLY A 153 -1.20 1.19 -18.29
N THR A 154 -0.94 0.41 -17.25
CA THR A 154 -1.54 -0.92 -17.05
C THR A 154 -2.86 -0.83 -16.31
N THR A 155 -3.93 -1.37 -16.89
CA THR A 155 -5.26 -1.44 -16.26
C THR A 155 -5.44 -2.77 -15.53
N LEU A 156 -5.49 -2.70 -14.20
CA LEU A 156 -5.68 -3.83 -13.27
C LEU A 156 -7.15 -3.92 -12.85
N ILE A 157 -7.83 -5.03 -13.13
CA ILE A 157 -9.28 -5.16 -12.99
C ILE A 157 -9.60 -6.33 -12.06
N LEU A 158 -10.31 -6.08 -10.97
CA LEU A 158 -10.78 -7.12 -10.06
C LEU A 158 -12.16 -7.59 -10.49
N ARG A 159 -12.28 -8.88 -10.82
CA ARG A 159 -13.58 -9.51 -11.08
C ARG A 159 -14.19 -9.92 -9.74
N LEU A 160 -15.10 -9.11 -9.23
CA LEU A 160 -15.67 -9.31 -7.89
C LEU A 160 -16.70 -10.44 -7.82
N GLY A 161 -17.32 -10.81 -8.94
CA GLY A 161 -18.29 -11.91 -9.00
C GLY A 161 -19.41 -11.72 -7.96
N GLU A 162 -19.70 -12.77 -7.19
CA GLU A 162 -20.67 -12.73 -6.08
C GLU A 162 -20.02 -12.43 -4.72
N VAL A 163 -18.71 -12.15 -4.68
CA VAL A 163 -17.97 -11.89 -3.42
C VAL A 163 -18.47 -10.61 -2.75
N VAL A 164 -18.99 -9.66 -3.53
CA VAL A 164 -19.54 -8.39 -3.06
C VAL A 164 -20.88 -8.13 -3.74
N ASP A 165 -21.91 -7.83 -2.93
CA ASP A 165 -23.17 -7.28 -3.43
C ASP A 165 -22.98 -5.81 -3.80
N LEU A 166 -22.67 -5.57 -5.08
CA LEU A 166 -22.40 -4.23 -5.61
C LEU A 166 -23.59 -3.27 -5.43
N ALA A 167 -24.82 -3.78 -5.58
CA ALA A 167 -26.01 -2.94 -5.45
C ALA A 167 -26.20 -2.48 -4.00
N ARG A 168 -26.04 -3.40 -3.04
CA ARG A 168 -26.05 -3.08 -1.62
C ARG A 168 -24.92 -2.13 -1.24
N GLU A 169 -23.73 -2.33 -1.80
CA GLU A 169 -22.57 -1.50 -1.49
C GLU A 169 -22.73 -0.08 -2.05
N LYS A 170 -23.23 0.08 -3.29
CA LYS A 170 -23.63 1.38 -3.85
C LYS A 170 -24.63 2.11 -2.95
N ALA A 171 -25.68 1.41 -2.50
CA ALA A 171 -26.69 1.99 -1.62
C ALA A 171 -26.11 2.40 -0.25
N ARG A 172 -25.20 1.58 0.30
CA ARG A 172 -24.49 1.87 1.56
C ARG A 172 -23.63 3.13 1.43
N LEU A 173 -22.80 3.18 0.38
CA LEU A 173 -21.92 4.32 0.09
C LEU A 173 -22.72 5.60 -0.14
N ALA A 174 -23.78 5.58 -0.95
CA ALA A 174 -24.61 6.76 -1.20
C ALA A 174 -25.25 7.30 0.09
N LYS A 175 -25.72 6.41 0.98
CA LYS A 175 -26.27 6.80 2.28
C LYS A 175 -25.21 7.42 3.19
N GLU A 176 -24.01 6.87 3.21
CA GLU A 176 -22.91 7.37 4.05
C GLU A 176 -22.35 8.69 3.54
N ILE A 177 -22.20 8.85 2.22
CA ILE A 177 -21.87 10.12 1.56
C ILE A 177 -22.92 11.18 1.92
N GLY A 178 -24.21 10.86 1.81
CA GLY A 178 -25.28 11.80 2.17
C GLY A 178 -25.26 12.21 3.65
N ARG A 179 -24.88 11.31 4.56
CA ARG A 179 -24.67 11.62 5.98
C ARG A 179 -23.50 12.60 6.17
N LEU A 180 -22.36 12.31 5.55
CA LEU A 180 -21.16 13.16 5.65
C LEU A 180 -21.38 14.53 5.01
N ASP A 181 -22.05 14.61 3.85
CA ASP A 181 -22.39 15.89 3.21
C ASP A 181 -23.29 16.74 4.13
N ALA A 182 -24.25 16.13 4.82
CA ALA A 182 -25.10 16.84 5.79
C ALA A 182 -24.32 17.32 7.02
N ASP A 183 -23.36 16.53 7.51
CA ASP A 183 -22.52 16.90 8.65
C ASP A 183 -21.51 18.00 8.27
N ILE A 184 -20.89 17.91 7.08
CA ILE A 184 -20.03 18.97 6.51
C ILE A 184 -20.83 20.26 6.36
N ALA A 185 -22.06 20.21 5.85
CA ALA A 185 -22.91 21.40 5.69
C ALA A 185 -23.20 22.10 7.04
N LYS A 186 -23.46 21.33 8.10
CA LYS A 186 -23.65 21.87 9.46
C LYS A 186 -22.37 22.51 10.01
N LEU A 187 -21.23 21.85 9.85
CA LEU A 187 -19.92 22.36 10.29
C LEU A 187 -19.54 23.63 9.54
N ALA A 188 -19.67 23.63 8.21
CA ALA A 188 -19.39 24.79 7.37
C ALA A 188 -20.29 25.98 7.73
N THR A 189 -21.59 25.75 7.97
CA THR A 189 -22.52 26.82 8.41
C THR A 189 -22.10 27.41 9.77
N LYS A 190 -21.68 26.56 10.70
CA LYS A 190 -21.23 26.97 12.04
C LYS A 190 -19.93 27.77 11.98
N LEU A 191 -18.98 27.35 11.14
CA LEU A 191 -17.68 28.02 10.94
C LEU A 191 -17.80 29.30 10.12
N ALA A 192 -18.80 29.41 9.23
CA ALA A 192 -19.08 30.62 8.47
C ALA A 192 -19.77 31.73 9.32
N ASN A 193 -20.31 31.39 10.49
CA ASN A 193 -20.97 32.36 11.36
C ASN A 193 -19.94 33.22 12.11
N PRO A 194 -19.81 34.53 11.81
CA PRO A 194 -18.80 35.39 12.44
C PRO A 194 -18.99 35.52 13.96
N ALA A 195 -20.24 35.43 14.45
CA ALA A 195 -20.53 35.49 15.87
C ALA A 195 -20.05 34.24 16.62
N PHE A 196 -20.01 33.08 15.96
CA PHE A 196 -19.44 31.86 16.53
C PHE A 196 -17.91 31.94 16.57
N VAL A 197 -17.28 32.32 15.47
CA VAL A 197 -15.82 32.44 15.37
C VAL A 197 -15.26 33.48 16.34
N ALA A 198 -15.98 34.59 16.55
CA ALA A 198 -15.54 35.65 17.46
C ALA A 198 -15.81 35.35 18.95
N LYS A 199 -16.80 34.51 19.28
CA LYS A 199 -17.19 34.22 20.68
C LYS A 199 -16.65 32.89 21.21
N ALA A 200 -16.37 31.93 20.33
CA ALA A 200 -15.83 30.64 20.72
C ALA A 200 -14.34 30.74 21.07
N LYS A 201 -13.86 29.85 21.95
CA LYS A 201 -12.42 29.70 22.21
C LYS A 201 -11.72 29.21 20.93
N ALA A 202 -10.49 29.66 20.69
CA ALA A 202 -9.71 29.30 19.50
C ALA A 202 -9.60 27.77 19.32
N GLU A 203 -9.30 27.04 20.41
CA GLU A 203 -9.24 25.57 20.44
C GLU A 203 -10.52 24.90 19.92
N VAL A 204 -11.70 25.43 20.27
CA VAL A 204 -12.98 24.90 19.80
C VAL A 204 -13.19 25.19 18.32
N VAL A 205 -12.75 26.34 17.82
CA VAL A 205 -12.85 26.67 16.39
C VAL A 205 -11.94 25.76 15.58
N ASP A 206 -10.72 25.52 16.06
CA ASP A 206 -9.74 24.68 15.38
C ASP A 206 -10.16 23.20 15.38
N GLU A 207 -10.69 22.67 16.49
CA GLU A 207 -11.26 21.32 16.52
C GLU A 207 -12.41 21.15 15.50
N GLN A 208 -13.27 22.16 15.35
CA GLN A 208 -14.36 22.09 14.36
C GLN A 208 -13.84 22.14 12.91
N ARG A 209 -12.77 22.89 12.66
CA ARG A 209 -12.10 22.91 11.34
C ARG A 209 -11.44 21.58 11.02
N GLU A 210 -10.75 20.99 11.99
CA GLU A 210 -10.14 19.67 11.84
C GLU A 210 -11.20 18.61 11.54
N ARG A 211 -12.30 18.62 12.32
CA ARG A 211 -13.46 17.74 12.06
C ARG A 211 -14.08 17.94 10.67
N GLU A 212 -14.19 19.17 10.19
CA GLU A 212 -14.67 19.42 8.83
C GLU A 212 -13.69 18.86 7.79
N ALA A 213 -12.39 19.05 7.98
CA ALA A 213 -11.36 18.55 7.08
C ALA A 213 -11.30 17.01 7.05
N ASP A 214 -11.43 16.35 8.20
CA ASP A 214 -11.54 14.89 8.30
C ASP A 214 -12.80 14.40 7.58
N ALA A 215 -13.97 14.99 7.88
CA ALA A 215 -15.23 14.58 7.26
C ALA A 215 -15.20 14.75 5.73
N ARG A 216 -14.56 15.80 5.21
CA ARG A 216 -14.33 16.00 3.77
C ARG A 216 -13.45 14.93 3.17
N ARG A 217 -12.32 14.59 3.82
CA ARG A 217 -11.42 13.52 3.38
C ARG A 217 -12.13 12.18 3.31
N ASP A 218 -12.91 11.85 4.34
CA ASP A 218 -13.70 10.61 4.37
C ASP A 218 -14.77 10.59 3.28
N ARG A 219 -15.49 11.70 3.08
CA ARG A 219 -16.51 11.83 2.03
C ARG A 219 -15.89 11.64 0.65
N ASP A 220 -14.78 12.31 0.37
CA ASP A 220 -14.10 12.22 -0.93
C ASP A 220 -13.62 10.80 -1.22
N ARG A 221 -13.12 10.09 -0.20
CA ARG A 221 -12.75 8.67 -0.30
C ARG A 221 -13.96 7.79 -0.63
N LEU A 222 -15.08 7.95 0.08
CA LEU A 222 -16.29 7.17 -0.18
C LEU A 222 -16.89 7.49 -1.56
N LYS A 223 -16.79 8.76 -1.98
CA LYS A 223 -17.24 9.19 -3.30
C LYS A 223 -16.41 8.57 -4.42
N ALA A 224 -15.09 8.53 -4.28
CA ALA A 224 -14.23 7.84 -5.24
C ALA A 224 -14.60 6.35 -5.38
N ALA A 225 -14.89 5.67 -4.26
CA ALA A 225 -15.38 4.30 -4.28
C ALA A 225 -16.74 4.16 -4.98
N TYR A 226 -17.67 5.08 -4.71
CA TYR A 226 -18.99 5.10 -5.34
C TYR A 226 -18.90 5.31 -6.85
N ASP A 227 -18.13 6.30 -7.29
CA ASP A 227 -17.95 6.64 -8.70
C ASP A 227 -17.30 5.47 -9.47
N ARG A 228 -16.36 4.75 -8.85
CA ARG A 228 -15.80 3.51 -9.43
C ARG A 228 -16.86 2.44 -9.61
N LEU A 229 -17.73 2.23 -8.62
CA LEU A 229 -18.82 1.25 -8.75
C LEU A 229 -19.84 1.67 -9.80
N GLU A 230 -20.08 2.96 -10.03
CA GLU A 230 -20.94 3.45 -11.11
C GLU A 230 -20.36 3.21 -12.51
N ALA A 231 -19.04 3.17 -12.64
CA ALA A 231 -18.37 2.86 -13.90
C ALA A 231 -18.36 1.35 -14.26
N VAL A 232 -18.83 0.49 -13.34
CA VAL A 232 -18.86 -0.97 -13.43
C VAL A 232 -20.22 -1.50 -13.87
#